data_AF-A0A5R2MT25-F1
#
_entry.id   AF-A0A5R2MT25-F1
#
_cell.length_a   1.000
_cell.length_b   1.000
_cell.length_c   1.000
_cell.angle_alpha   90.00
_cell.angle_beta   90.00
_cell.angle_gamma   90.00
#
_symmetry.space_group_name_H-M   'P 1'
#
loop_
_entity.id
_entity.type
_entity.pdbx_description
1 polymer ?
#
loop_
_entity_poly.entity_id
_entity_poly.type
_entity_poly.pdbx_seq_one_letter_code
_entity_poly.pdbx_strand_id
1 'polypeptide(L)' 'AFVAALGDTTVSLTLRYWTAAADYFATQIDMTKRAKQAFDSEGISIPLPPPEAPPPEARKQ' A
#
# COMPACT_ATOMS: atom_id res chain seq x y z
N ALA A 1 13.64 5.39 2.88
CA ALA A 1 12.72 4.48 2.16
C ALA A 1 13.09 4.48 0.67
N PHE A 2 12.71 3.46 -0.08
CA PHE A 2 12.92 3.39 -1.53
C PHE A 2 11.70 2.74 -2.21
N VAL A 3 11.52 2.99 -3.51
CA VAL A 3 10.53 2.30 -4.35
C VAL A 3 11.04 0.90 -4.64
N ALA A 4 10.33 -0.11 -4.17
CA ALA A 4 10.69 -1.50 -4.36
C ALA A 4 10.11 -2.08 -5.66
N ALA A 5 8.91 -1.64 -6.04
CA ALA A 5 8.25 -2.07 -7.28
C ALA A 5 7.20 -1.05 -7.74
N LEU A 6 6.87 -1.12 -9.03
CA LEU A 6 5.76 -0.40 -9.66
C LEU A 6 4.78 -1.45 -10.21
N GLY A 7 3.52 -1.35 -9.83
CA GLY A 7 2.41 -2.08 -10.44
C GLY A 7 1.55 -1.15 -11.30
N ASP A 8 0.58 -1.71 -12.02
CA ASP A 8 -0.23 -0.97 -13.00
C ASP A 8 -0.98 0.24 -12.39
N THR A 9 -1.38 0.12 -11.13
CA THR A 9 -2.07 1.18 -10.37
C THR A 9 -1.48 1.39 -8.97
N THR A 10 -0.32 0.80 -8.67
CA THR A 10 0.25 0.81 -7.30
C THR A 10 1.75 1.07 -7.31
N VAL A 11 2.25 1.71 -6.24
CA VAL A 11 3.68 1.89 -6.01
C VAL A 11 4.04 1.27 -4.67
N SER A 12 4.91 0.28 -4.69
CA SER A 12 5.35 -0.43 -3.48
C SER A 12 6.56 0.29 -2.88
N LEU A 13 6.39 0.87 -1.69
CA LEU A 13 7.46 1.53 -0.93
C LEU A 13 7.98 0.60 0.17
N THR A 14 9.31 0.49 0.27
CA THR A 14 9.98 -0.24 1.36
C THR A 14 10.78 0.69 2.25
N LEU A 15 10.62 0.53 3.56
CA LEU A 15 11.46 1.15 4.58
C LEU A 15 12.13 0.05 5.41
N ARG A 16 13.44 0.20 5.66
CA ARG A 16 14.19 -0.66 6.57
C ARG A 16 14.64 0.18 7.77
N TYR A 17 14.54 -0.41 8.95
CA TYR A 17 14.94 0.20 10.22
C TYR A 17 15.50 -0.88 11.15
N TRP A 18 16.29 -0.44 12.13
CA TRP A 18 16.83 -1.28 13.19
C TRP A 18 16.24 -0.83 14.52
N THR A 19 15.99 -1.79 15.40
CA THR A 19 15.49 -1.56 16.76
C THR A 19 16.02 -2.67 17.67
N ALA A 20 15.90 -2.50 18.98
CA ALA A 20 16.25 -3.57 19.91
C ALA A 20 15.36 -4.80 19.67
N ALA A 21 15.90 -6.00 19.92
CA ALA A 21 15.15 -7.25 19.69
C ALA A 21 13.82 -7.29 20.46
N ALA A 22 13.80 -6.76 21.68
CA ALA A 22 12.60 -6.66 22.51
C ALA A 22 11.51 -5.75 21.89
N ASP A 23 11.91 -4.75 21.11
CA ASP A 23 11.02 -3.73 20.56
C ASP A 23 10.59 -4.03 19.12
N TYR A 24 11.09 -5.11 18.50
CA TYR A 24 10.91 -5.37 17.07
C TYR A 24 9.44 -5.29 16.62
N PHE A 25 8.57 -6.01 17.32
CA PHE A 25 7.14 -6.07 16.97
C PHE A 25 6.43 -4.74 17.24
N ALA A 26 6.70 -4.11 18.38
CA ALA A 26 6.14 -2.82 18.73
C ALA A 26 6.55 -1.72 17.72
N THR A 27 7.82 -1.71 17.35
CA THR A 27 8.37 -0.78 16.35
C THR A 27 7.73 -1.01 14.98
N GLN A 28 7.52 -2.26 14.58
CA GLN A 28 6.90 -2.58 13.29
C GLN A 28 5.47 -2.03 13.19
N ILE A 29 4.65 -2.24 14.22
CA ILE A 29 3.28 -1.75 14.26
C ILE A 29 3.26 -0.23 14.29
N ASP A 30 4.09 0.38 15.14
CA ASP A 30 4.16 1.83 15.28
C ASP A 30 4.58 2.51 13.96
N MET A 31 5.61 2.00 13.28
CA MET A 31 6.04 2.53 11.99
C MET A 31 4.93 2.41 10.92
N THR A 32 4.20 1.30 10.89
CA THR A 32 3.09 1.12 9.94
C THR A 32 1.96 2.10 10.22
N LYS A 33 1.59 2.29 11.49
CA LYS A 33 0.56 3.25 11.91
C LYS A 33 0.96 4.68 11.53
N ARG A 34 2.18 5.09 11.85
CA ARG A 34 2.69 6.44 11.52
C ARG A 34 2.74 6.67 10.01
N ALA A 35 3.16 5.68 9.22
CA ALA A 35 3.15 5.79 7.77
C ALA A 35 1.75 6.05 7.22
N LYS A 36 0.74 5.30 7.70
CA LYS A 36 -0.65 5.51 7.29
C LYS A 36 -1.16 6.90 7.68
N GLN A 37 -0.93 7.32 8.93
CA GLN A 37 -1.36 8.64 9.41
C GLN A 37 -0.71 9.79 8.62
N ALA A 38 0.58 9.65 8.28
CA ALA A 38 1.27 10.61 7.43
C ALA A 38 0.66 10.65 6.02
N PHE A 39 0.41 9.50 5.40
CA PHE A 39 -0.24 9.45 4.08
C PHE A 39 -1.63 10.07 4.09
N ASP A 40 -2.42 9.84 5.14
CA ASP A 40 -3.74 10.45 5.28
C ASP A 40 -3.65 11.98 5.42
N SER A 41 -2.69 12.49 6.19
CA SER A 41 -2.45 13.93 6.37
C SER A 41 -2.04 14.61 5.07
N GLU A 42 -1.27 13.92 4.22
CA GLU A 42 -0.81 14.42 2.93
C GLU A 42 -1.81 14.14 1.78
N GLY A 43 -2.97 13.54 2.07
CA GLY A 43 -3.99 13.20 1.07
C GLY A 43 -3.60 12.05 0.12
N ILE A 44 -2.60 11.25 0.47
CA ILE A 44 -2.15 10.09 -0.29
C ILE A 44 -3.08 8.90 0.02
N SER A 45 -4.02 8.65 -0.90
CA SER A 45 -4.94 7.51 -0.81
C SER A 45 -4.37 6.27 -1.49
N ILE A 46 -4.52 5.11 -0.84
CA ILE A 46 -4.18 3.81 -1.45
C ILE A 46 -5.30 3.45 -2.42
N PRO A 47 -5.02 3.26 -3.72
CA PRO A 47 -6.05 2.96 -4.71
C PRO A 47 -6.66 1.58 -4.44
N LEU A 48 -7.99 1.51 -4.43
CA LEU A 48 -8.72 0.25 -4.38
C LEU A 48 -8.59 -0.48 -5.73
N PRO A 49 -8.60 -1.82 -5.75
CA PRO A 49 -8.64 -2.56 -7.00
C PRO A 49 -9.87 -2.12 -7.82
N PRO A 50 -9.75 -1.93 -9.15
CA PRO A 50 -10.87 -1.59 -9.99
C PRO A 50 -11.95 -2.70 -9.88
N PRO A 51 -13.25 -2.34 -9.94
CA PRO A 51 -14.31 -3.34 -9.99
C PRO A 51 -14.10 -4.26 -11.19
N GLU A 52 -14.37 -5.55 -11.00
CA GLU A 52 -14.30 -6.56 -12.07
C GLU A 52 -15.18 -6.10 -13.24
N ALA A 53 -14.60 -6.06 -14.44
CA ALA A 53 -15.33 -5.63 -15.63
C ALA A 53 -16.55 -6.54 -15.82
N PRO A 54 -17.74 -5.99 -16.13
CA PRO A 54 -18.90 -6.83 -16.41
C PRO A 54 -18.59 -7.78 -17.58
N PRO A 55 -19.13 -9.02 -17.55
CA PRO A 55 -18.91 -9.99 -18.62
C PRO A 55 -19.22 -9.37 -19.99
N PRO A 56 -18.42 -9.63 -21.04
CA PRO A 56 -18.68 -9.08 -22.35
C PRO A 56 -20.07 -9.53 -22.80
N GLU A 57 -20.98 -8.56 -23.02
CA GLU A 57 -22.29 -8.85 -23.57
C GLU A 57 -22.08 -9.55 -24.91
N ALA A 58 -22.51 -10.81 -24.99
CA ALA A 58 -22.48 -11.57 -26.23
C ALA A 58 -23.21 -10.74 -27.29
N ARG A 59 -22.46 -10.17 -28.22
CA ARG A 59 -22.96 -9.39 -29.35
C ARG A 59 -23.91 -10.30 -30.13
N LYS A 60 -25.20 -10.24 -29.80
CA LYS A 60 -26.26 -10.90 -30.55
C LYS A 60 -26.29 -10.22 -31.92
N GLN A 61 -25.80 -10.94 -32.92
CA GLN A 61 -26.11 -10.68 -34.32
C GLN A 61 -27.54 -11.16 -34.60
#